data_AF-A0A841D7K6-F1
#
_entry.id   AF-A0A841D7K6-F1
#
_cell.length_a   1.000
_cell.length_b   1.000
_cell.length_c   1.000
_cell.angle_alpha   90.00
_cell.angle_beta   90.00
_cell.angle_gamma   90.00
#
_symmetry.space_group_name_H-M   'P 1'
#
loop_
_entity.id
_entity.type
_entity.pdbx_description
1 polymer ?
#
loop_
_entity_poly.entity_id
_entity_poly.type
_entity_poly.pdbx_seq_one_letter_code
_entity_poly.pdbx_strand_id
1 'polypeptide(L)'
;MRLLATAANRIAYTKFEIAKFNPPENFMDQKSLSEDLCLSVIRVVREMFACVSQGWESPAWLSVKSHALTSDTLANQLRIIISSPVNENEDVYERVLGLSGDEFRKGDPVAGWARLGAAWARDQENLDKRLRHQMRHLIVDSLLPITVKLRQHLVALATANRPLIAHHSAILARDFITDKLREDLDHTRIVIGRHVKTVPLMLSAHRGKKNSWKMYIEAAHPEDQVRPLLDLYKIVSEGDVKRTAIVVLELLGRTVPTTVTLATVKDLLSAEGNAPMCEMLAALIRPEWRNAIAHEDFLWDSEKSMAILDGKLVSLGELLHTSIAAMNICEGFEHGVAVSYAQNSKLNPWDETVSTSLDGLTRVLQTMGNVGQPVLDGRKRGPCIRLDVPDISIESIQTLLRAILMAAQVDNSIDLWEVRQGPDRPILNIDRFAIEAALKVASGLWESTDPTPFASLPLIANGMRNAGEDDTVSAGTILALAAAHVTGERSRLTPSLASADPAAKNEMLTTVRLISDGVNVASTFLEGDRPKRKLLMFAQILSGDCQWHENAPPSALISGFSPADRALNRNMPAHIPWIMPSAGR
;
A
#
# COMPACT_ATOMS: atom_id res chain seq x y z
N MET A 1 -31.81 11.92 29.68
CA MET A 1 -31.38 13.05 28.80
C MET A 1 -30.01 12.82 28.17
N ARG A 2 -28.90 12.70 28.92
CA ARG A 2 -27.56 12.45 28.32
C ARG A 2 -27.50 11.21 27.43
N LEU A 3 -28.02 10.06 27.87
CA LEU A 3 -28.03 8.81 27.10
C LEU A 3 -28.78 8.90 25.74
N LEU A 4 -29.89 9.66 25.68
CA LEU A 4 -30.66 9.87 24.45
C LEU A 4 -29.97 10.84 23.48
N ALA A 5 -29.29 11.87 24.00
CA ALA A 5 -28.45 12.76 23.19
C ALA A 5 -27.22 12.02 22.65
N THR A 6 -26.63 11.11 23.43
CA THR A 6 -25.53 10.24 22.98
C THR A 6 -25.99 9.25 21.91
N ALA A 7 -27.19 8.68 22.03
CA ALA A 7 -27.77 7.80 21.01
C ALA A 7 -28.10 8.55 19.71
N ALA A 8 -28.69 9.74 19.79
CA ALA A 8 -28.94 10.60 18.62
C ALA A 8 -27.64 11.07 17.95
N ASN A 9 -26.60 11.40 18.72
CA ASN A 9 -25.28 11.72 18.19
C ASN A 9 -24.58 10.49 17.57
N ARG A 10 -24.72 9.30 18.15
CA ARG A 10 -24.25 8.04 17.54
C ARG A 10 -24.95 7.78 16.21
N ILE A 11 -26.25 8.02 16.09
CA ILE A 11 -27.02 7.83 14.86
C ILE A 11 -26.70 8.91 13.81
N ALA A 12 -26.48 10.16 14.22
CA ALA A 12 -25.96 11.22 13.36
C ALA A 12 -24.51 10.98 12.91
N TYR A 13 -23.71 10.28 13.72
CA TYR A 13 -22.37 9.80 13.36
C TYR A 13 -22.47 8.69 12.30
N THR A 14 -23.37 7.73 12.48
CA THR A 14 -23.67 6.67 11.50
C THR A 14 -24.20 7.24 10.17
N LYS A 15 -24.95 8.35 10.18
CA LYS A 15 -25.35 9.14 9.00
C LYS A 15 -24.16 9.68 8.20
N PHE A 16 -23.10 10.09 8.89
CA PHE A 16 -21.87 10.57 8.27
C PHE A 16 -20.95 9.45 7.79
N GLU A 17 -21.04 8.27 8.40
CA GLU A 17 -20.29 7.08 8.00
C GLU A 17 -20.89 6.49 6.72
N ILE A 18 -22.19 6.22 6.66
CA ILE A 18 -22.81 5.48 5.54
C ILE A 18 -22.77 6.25 4.21
N ALA A 19 -22.89 7.57 4.25
CA ALA A 19 -22.86 8.42 3.07
C ALA A 19 -21.47 8.47 2.37
N LYS A 20 -20.39 7.99 2.98
CA LYS A 20 -19.03 8.23 2.45
C LYS A 20 -18.42 7.07 1.64
N PHE A 21 -19.07 5.90 1.60
CA PHE A 21 -18.42 4.68 1.12
C PHE A 21 -19.00 4.07 -0.17
N ASN A 22 -20.02 4.69 -0.79
CA ASN A 22 -20.69 4.13 -1.98
C ASN A 22 -20.57 5.00 -3.25
N PRO A 23 -20.62 4.37 -4.45
CA PRO A 23 -20.53 5.08 -5.73
C PRO A 23 -21.66 6.11 -5.91
N PRO A 24 -21.46 7.17 -6.72
CA PRO A 24 -22.40 8.28 -6.89
C PRO A 24 -23.82 7.86 -7.32
N GLU A 25 -23.94 6.72 -8.01
CA GLU A 25 -25.17 6.27 -8.65
C GLU A 25 -26.16 5.60 -7.68
N ASN A 26 -25.66 4.96 -6.60
CA ASN A 26 -26.48 4.34 -5.53
C ASN A 26 -26.59 5.23 -4.28
N PHE A 27 -25.92 6.38 -4.29
CA PHE A 27 -25.80 7.31 -3.16
C PHE A 27 -27.15 7.93 -2.76
N MET A 28 -28.07 8.11 -3.70
CA MET A 28 -29.33 8.82 -3.46
C MET A 28 -30.29 8.03 -2.55
N ASP A 29 -30.45 6.73 -2.78
CA ASP A 29 -31.41 5.90 -2.05
C ASP A 29 -30.95 5.62 -0.60
N GLN A 30 -29.65 5.41 -0.41
CA GLN A 30 -29.09 5.13 0.92
C GLN A 30 -28.95 6.38 1.79
N LYS A 31 -28.64 7.52 1.16
CA LYS A 31 -28.65 8.83 1.83
C LYS A 31 -30.06 9.17 2.30
N SER A 32 -31.05 8.98 1.44
CA SER A 32 -32.48 9.10 1.76
C SER A 32 -32.83 8.23 2.98
N LEU A 33 -32.49 6.95 2.96
CA LEU A 33 -32.78 6.01 4.05
C LEU A 33 -32.12 6.42 5.38
N SER A 34 -30.89 6.94 5.33
CA SER A 34 -30.16 7.42 6.51
C SER A 34 -30.73 8.73 7.07
N GLU A 35 -31.17 9.64 6.19
CA GLU A 35 -31.85 10.87 6.56
C GLU A 35 -33.20 10.56 7.23
N ASP A 36 -33.96 9.62 6.66
CA ASP A 36 -35.22 9.14 7.21
C ASP A 36 -35.04 8.47 8.57
N LEU A 37 -34.00 7.65 8.75
CA LEU A 37 -33.68 7.03 10.04
C LEU A 37 -33.37 8.09 11.11
N CYS A 38 -32.52 9.08 10.77
CA CYS A 38 -32.19 10.16 11.70
C CYS A 38 -33.43 10.98 12.08
N LEU A 39 -34.25 11.35 11.10
CA LEU A 39 -35.49 12.08 11.34
C LEU A 39 -36.46 11.27 12.19
N SER A 40 -36.58 9.97 11.94
CA SER A 40 -37.41 9.05 12.72
C SER A 40 -36.94 8.98 14.18
N VAL A 41 -35.64 8.85 14.43
CA VAL A 41 -35.07 8.83 15.78
C VAL A 41 -35.26 10.16 16.51
N ILE A 42 -35.04 11.29 15.83
CA ILE A 42 -35.31 12.62 16.38
C ILE A 42 -36.80 12.75 16.77
N ARG A 43 -37.71 12.23 15.93
CA ARG A 43 -39.15 12.18 16.22
C ARG A 43 -39.45 11.31 17.44
N VAL A 44 -38.86 10.11 17.56
CA VAL A 44 -38.97 9.27 18.78
C VAL A 44 -38.60 10.07 20.03
N VAL A 45 -37.44 10.71 20.02
CA VAL A 45 -36.94 11.50 21.16
C VAL A 45 -37.90 12.65 21.48
N ARG A 46 -38.34 13.40 20.48
CA ARG A 46 -39.25 14.54 20.65
C ARG A 46 -40.61 14.12 21.21
N GLU A 47 -41.22 13.06 20.65
CA GLU A 47 -42.51 12.56 21.11
C GLU A 47 -42.40 11.89 22.50
N MET A 48 -41.26 11.30 22.85
CA MET A 48 -41.01 10.85 24.23
C MET A 48 -41.01 12.01 25.21
N PHE A 49 -40.39 13.15 24.86
CA PHE A 49 -40.43 14.35 25.71
C PHE A 49 -41.85 14.90 25.86
N ALA A 50 -42.64 14.93 24.77
CA ALA A 50 -44.03 15.35 24.80
C ALA A 50 -44.92 14.40 25.62
N CYS A 51 -44.69 13.09 25.51
CA CYS A 51 -45.41 12.08 26.27
C CYS A 51 -45.11 12.20 27.78
N VAL A 52 -43.85 12.47 28.15
CA VAL A 52 -43.46 12.74 29.55
C VAL A 52 -44.09 14.02 30.08
N SER A 53 -44.14 15.10 29.28
CA SER A 53 -44.75 16.36 29.71
C SER A 53 -46.29 16.31 29.81
N GLN A 54 -46.91 15.35 29.12
CA GLN A 54 -48.36 15.11 29.13
C GLN A 54 -48.78 13.99 30.11
N GLY A 55 -47.85 13.41 30.88
CA GLY A 55 -48.20 12.39 31.88
C GLY A 55 -48.49 10.99 31.32
N TRP A 56 -47.85 10.62 30.21
CA TRP A 56 -47.93 9.29 29.59
C TRP A 56 -49.30 8.93 29.01
N GLU A 57 -50.01 9.89 28.42
CA GLU A 57 -51.27 9.61 27.73
C GLU A 57 -51.09 8.62 26.56
N SER A 58 -52.04 7.69 26.44
CA SER A 58 -52.03 6.58 25.47
C SER A 58 -51.78 6.99 24.00
N PRO A 59 -52.34 8.09 23.47
CA PRO A 59 -52.12 8.52 22.08
C PRO A 59 -50.67 8.97 21.80
N ALA A 60 -50.04 9.65 22.76
CA ALA A 60 -48.65 10.09 22.64
C ALA A 60 -47.68 8.89 22.70
N TRP A 61 -47.99 7.90 23.55
CA TRP A 61 -47.21 6.66 23.63
C TRP A 61 -47.32 5.80 22.37
N LEU A 62 -48.50 5.75 21.74
CA LEU A 62 -48.69 5.08 20.44
C LEU A 62 -47.85 5.73 19.33
N SER A 63 -47.70 7.05 19.34
CA SER A 63 -46.86 7.79 18.38
C SER A 63 -45.38 7.51 18.58
N VAL A 64 -44.91 7.44 19.84
CA VAL A 64 -43.55 6.99 20.19
C VAL A 64 -43.29 5.59 19.66
N LYS A 65 -44.21 4.64 19.91
CA LYS A 65 -44.09 3.25 19.46
C LYS A 65 -44.06 3.13 17.93
N SER A 66 -44.88 3.90 17.23
CA SER A 66 -44.89 3.95 15.76
C SER A 66 -43.55 4.44 15.21
N HIS A 67 -43.02 5.56 15.71
CA HIS A 67 -41.72 6.06 15.27
C HIS A 67 -40.56 5.14 15.68
N ALA A 68 -40.64 4.44 16.80
CA ALA A 68 -39.65 3.45 17.20
C ALA A 68 -39.63 2.26 16.21
N LEU A 69 -40.79 1.73 15.83
CA LEU A 69 -40.93 0.67 14.82
C LEU A 69 -40.43 1.11 13.43
N THR A 70 -40.72 2.34 13.01
CA THR A 70 -40.16 2.91 11.77
C THR A 70 -38.64 3.00 11.85
N SER A 71 -38.11 3.44 13.00
CA SER A 71 -36.65 3.53 13.21
C SER A 71 -35.99 2.15 13.18
N ASP A 72 -36.58 1.15 13.83
CA ASP A 72 -36.08 -0.24 13.77
C ASP A 72 -36.13 -0.81 12.35
N THR A 73 -37.19 -0.51 11.60
CA THR A 73 -37.34 -0.98 10.22
C THR A 73 -36.30 -0.35 9.29
N LEU A 74 -36.13 0.97 9.37
CA LEU A 74 -35.11 1.70 8.63
C LEU A 74 -33.70 1.28 9.05
N ALA A 75 -33.45 1.07 10.35
CA ALA A 75 -32.18 0.57 10.85
C ALA A 75 -31.88 -0.85 10.36
N ASN A 76 -32.87 -1.73 10.28
CA ASN A 76 -32.72 -3.07 9.73
C ASN A 76 -32.47 -3.05 8.22
N GLN A 77 -33.20 -2.23 7.45
CA GLN A 77 -32.95 -2.04 6.02
C GLN A 77 -31.54 -1.51 5.76
N LEU A 78 -31.13 -0.51 6.52
CA LEU A 78 -29.79 0.04 6.48
C LEU A 78 -28.77 -1.06 6.84
N ARG A 79 -28.99 -1.83 7.91
CA ARG A 79 -28.11 -2.93 8.32
C ARG A 79 -27.98 -4.00 7.24
N ILE A 80 -29.06 -4.32 6.52
CA ILE A 80 -29.04 -5.24 5.38
C ILE A 80 -28.16 -4.67 4.27
N ILE A 81 -28.37 -3.41 3.88
CA ILE A 81 -27.56 -2.72 2.85
C ILE A 81 -26.08 -2.66 3.23
N ILE A 82 -25.78 -2.35 4.50
CA ILE A 82 -24.41 -2.30 5.05
C ILE A 82 -23.75 -3.68 5.07
N SER A 83 -24.56 -4.73 5.26
CA SER A 83 -24.09 -6.12 5.34
C SER A 83 -23.95 -6.77 3.96
N SER A 84 -24.57 -6.19 2.93
CA SER A 84 -24.42 -6.62 1.54
C SER A 84 -22.98 -6.37 1.07
N PRO A 85 -22.35 -7.34 0.38
CA PRO A 85 -21.06 -7.14 -0.24
C PRO A 85 -21.15 -6.04 -1.31
N VAL A 86 -20.04 -5.34 -1.53
CA VAL A 86 -19.89 -4.44 -2.70
C VAL A 86 -20.14 -5.26 -3.97
N ASN A 87 -20.77 -4.66 -4.98
CA ASN A 87 -21.04 -5.33 -6.26
C ASN A 87 -19.74 -5.93 -6.80
N GLU A 88 -19.68 -7.25 -6.96
CA GLU A 88 -18.46 -7.98 -7.39
C GLU A 88 -17.98 -7.56 -8.78
N ASN A 89 -18.88 -6.98 -9.59
CA ASN A 89 -18.58 -6.46 -10.92
C ASN A 89 -18.03 -5.02 -10.90
N GLU A 90 -18.11 -4.31 -9.77
CA GLU A 90 -17.59 -2.95 -9.65
C GLU A 90 -16.08 -2.95 -9.44
N ASP A 91 -15.39 -2.08 -10.17
CA ASP A 91 -13.95 -1.90 -10.01
C ASP A 91 -13.65 -1.04 -8.78
N VAL A 92 -13.22 -1.71 -7.71
CA VAL A 92 -12.93 -1.08 -6.42
C VAL A 92 -11.82 -0.04 -6.51
N TYR A 93 -10.82 -0.23 -7.38
CA TYR A 93 -9.74 0.75 -7.57
C TYR A 93 -10.21 1.96 -8.37
N GLU A 94 -11.11 1.76 -9.32
CA GLU A 94 -11.70 2.85 -10.09
C GLU A 94 -12.59 3.72 -9.20
N ARG A 95 -13.45 3.08 -8.38
CA ARG A 95 -14.31 3.77 -7.41
C ARG A 95 -13.49 4.60 -6.41
N VAL A 96 -12.43 4.02 -5.86
CA VAL A 96 -11.66 4.64 -4.76
C VAL A 96 -10.62 5.63 -5.29
N LEU A 97 -9.80 5.21 -6.25
CA LEU A 97 -8.62 5.95 -6.70
C LEU A 97 -8.80 6.58 -8.08
N GLY A 98 -9.83 6.20 -8.83
CA GLY A 98 -9.95 6.56 -10.25
C GLY A 98 -8.92 5.85 -11.14
N LEU A 99 -8.39 4.73 -10.67
CA LEU A 99 -7.41 3.92 -11.39
C LEU A 99 -8.08 2.63 -11.85
N SER A 100 -7.82 2.20 -13.09
CA SER A 100 -8.39 0.97 -13.60
C SER A 100 -7.88 -0.23 -12.80
N GLY A 101 -8.79 -1.03 -12.25
CA GLY A 101 -8.49 -2.28 -11.55
C GLY A 101 -7.84 -3.33 -12.43
N ASP A 102 -7.96 -3.25 -13.75
CA ASP A 102 -7.22 -4.11 -14.67
C ASP A 102 -5.70 -3.93 -14.55
N GLU A 103 -5.22 -2.75 -14.15
CA GLU A 103 -3.80 -2.53 -13.83
C GLU A 103 -3.37 -3.30 -12.58
N PHE A 104 -4.29 -3.52 -11.63
CA PHE A 104 -4.00 -4.15 -10.34
C PHE A 104 -4.32 -5.64 -10.29
N ARG A 105 -5.30 -6.09 -11.09
CA ARG A 105 -5.71 -7.51 -11.23
C ARG A 105 -4.66 -8.33 -11.99
N LYS A 106 -3.84 -7.71 -12.84
CA LYS A 106 -2.77 -8.39 -13.58
C LYS A 106 -1.59 -8.72 -12.65
N GLY A 107 -1.26 -10.01 -12.53
CA GLY A 107 -0.06 -10.51 -11.84
C GLY A 107 -0.27 -10.83 -10.35
N ASP A 108 0.83 -10.96 -9.59
CA ASP A 108 0.78 -11.33 -8.17
C ASP A 108 0.23 -10.16 -7.31
N PRO A 109 -0.74 -10.41 -6.39
CA PRO A 109 -1.20 -9.42 -5.42
C PRO A 109 -0.08 -8.72 -4.63
N VAL A 110 1.04 -9.39 -4.36
CA VAL A 110 2.19 -8.80 -3.65
C VAL A 110 2.82 -7.67 -4.47
N ALA A 111 2.88 -7.82 -5.80
CA ALA A 111 3.34 -6.78 -6.72
C ALA A 111 2.31 -5.65 -6.92
N GLY A 112 1.05 -5.84 -6.50
CA GLY A 112 0.01 -4.82 -6.54
C GLY A 112 0.40 -3.52 -5.83
N TRP A 113 1.14 -3.62 -4.72
CA TRP A 113 1.65 -2.45 -4.01
C TRP A 113 2.71 -1.67 -4.80
N ALA A 114 3.53 -2.34 -5.60
CA ALA A 114 4.50 -1.67 -6.47
C ALA A 114 3.76 -0.83 -7.53
N ARG A 115 2.68 -1.37 -8.11
CA ARG A 115 1.84 -0.66 -9.09
C ARG A 115 1.13 0.54 -8.46
N LEU A 116 0.60 0.36 -7.25
CA LEU A 116 -0.02 1.45 -6.48
C LEU A 116 1.01 2.54 -6.17
N GLY A 117 2.19 2.18 -5.65
CA GLY A 117 3.29 3.11 -5.42
C GLY A 117 3.67 3.88 -6.69
N ALA A 118 3.73 3.19 -7.83
CA ALA A 118 4.03 3.80 -9.12
C ALA A 118 2.93 4.76 -9.61
N ALA A 119 1.66 4.50 -9.30
CA ALA A 119 0.59 5.46 -9.55
C ALA A 119 0.75 6.72 -8.68
N TRP A 120 1.09 6.58 -7.40
CA TRP A 120 1.38 7.72 -6.51
C TRP A 120 2.59 8.54 -6.94
N ALA A 121 3.65 7.90 -7.44
CA ALA A 121 4.81 8.63 -7.94
C ALA A 121 4.45 9.50 -9.17
N ARG A 122 3.45 9.09 -9.97
CA ARG A 122 2.99 9.82 -11.17
C ARG A 122 2.00 10.93 -10.84
N ASP A 123 1.05 10.69 -9.94
CA ASP A 123 -0.04 11.63 -9.64
C ASP A 123 -0.34 11.70 -8.13
N GLN A 124 0.69 12.08 -7.36
CA GLN A 124 0.60 12.13 -5.91
C GLN A 124 -0.53 13.06 -5.43
N GLU A 125 -0.62 14.25 -6.02
CA GLU A 125 -1.53 15.30 -5.55
C GLU A 125 -2.99 14.89 -5.69
N ASN A 126 -3.42 14.41 -6.87
CA ASN A 126 -4.81 14.03 -7.07
C ASN A 126 -5.18 12.78 -6.27
N LEU A 127 -4.29 11.78 -6.19
CA LEU A 127 -4.55 10.56 -5.43
C LEU A 127 -4.63 10.82 -3.92
N ASP A 128 -3.72 11.63 -3.37
CA ASP A 128 -3.79 12.02 -1.96
C ASP A 128 -5.03 12.89 -1.69
N LYS A 129 -5.42 13.78 -2.61
CA LYS A 129 -6.65 14.58 -2.50
C LYS A 129 -7.90 13.70 -2.48
N ARG A 130 -7.98 12.68 -3.35
CA ARG A 130 -9.06 11.69 -3.37
C ARG A 130 -9.11 10.90 -2.07
N LEU A 131 -7.98 10.36 -1.61
CA LEU A 131 -7.90 9.66 -0.33
C LEU A 131 -8.33 10.56 0.83
N ARG A 132 -7.83 11.79 0.91
CA ARG A 132 -8.25 12.74 1.95
C ARG A 132 -9.75 13.00 1.93
N HIS A 133 -10.34 13.13 0.74
CA HIS A 133 -11.78 13.34 0.61
C HIS A 133 -12.59 12.15 1.15
N GLN A 134 -12.18 10.93 0.83
CA GLN A 134 -12.83 9.71 1.31
C GLN A 134 -12.54 9.42 2.79
N MET A 135 -11.39 9.85 3.31
CA MET A 135 -10.89 9.56 4.66
C MET A 135 -11.10 10.70 5.65
N ARG A 136 -11.93 11.71 5.35
CA ARG A 136 -12.12 12.91 6.20
C ARG A 136 -12.55 12.59 7.64
N HIS A 137 -13.24 11.46 7.85
CA HIS A 137 -13.64 10.99 9.19
C HIS A 137 -12.45 10.42 9.98
N LEU A 138 -11.43 9.89 9.31
CA LEU A 138 -10.24 9.32 9.91
C LEU A 138 -9.11 10.35 10.06
N ILE A 139 -8.88 11.15 9.02
CA ILE A 139 -7.85 12.18 8.94
C ILE A 139 -8.48 13.55 9.15
N VAL A 140 -8.47 14.00 10.41
CA VAL A 140 -9.11 15.27 10.82
C VAL A 140 -8.25 16.47 10.42
N ASP A 141 -6.93 16.32 10.41
CA ASP A 141 -5.99 17.37 10.03
C ASP A 141 -5.64 17.30 8.54
N SER A 142 -6.06 18.31 7.78
CA SER A 142 -5.74 18.45 6.36
C SER A 142 -4.24 18.60 6.09
N LEU A 143 -3.46 19.05 7.08
CA LEU A 143 -2.02 19.25 6.99
C LEU A 143 -1.21 18.00 7.35
N LEU A 144 -1.84 16.93 7.84
CA LEU A 144 -1.15 15.69 8.17
C LEU A 144 -0.47 15.13 6.90
N PRO A 145 0.86 14.93 6.88
CA PRO A 145 1.54 14.30 5.76
C PRO A 145 1.06 12.86 5.58
N ILE A 146 0.61 12.51 4.36
CA ILE A 146 0.24 11.12 4.04
C ILE A 146 1.49 10.41 3.56
N THR A 147 2.17 9.74 4.50
CA THR A 147 3.35 8.93 4.19
C THR A 147 2.98 7.70 3.35
N VAL A 148 3.96 7.09 2.68
CA VAL A 148 3.78 5.86 1.89
C VAL A 148 3.05 4.77 2.69
N LYS A 149 3.46 4.57 3.94
CA LYS A 149 2.84 3.59 4.84
C LYS A 149 1.39 3.94 5.14
N LEU A 150 1.10 5.22 5.41
CA LEU A 150 -0.28 5.66 5.63
C LEU A 150 -1.13 5.47 4.37
N ARG A 151 -0.62 5.74 3.17
CA ARG A 151 -1.31 5.44 1.89
C ARG A 151 -1.73 3.97 1.82
N GLN A 152 -0.81 3.04 2.11
CA GLN A 152 -1.10 1.61 2.08
C GLN A 152 -2.26 1.25 3.01
N HIS A 153 -2.25 1.74 4.26
CA HIS A 153 -3.33 1.48 5.20
C HIS A 153 -4.67 2.10 4.78
N LEU A 154 -4.66 3.34 4.26
CA LEU A 154 -5.89 4.01 3.83
C LEU A 154 -6.50 3.36 2.58
N VAL A 155 -5.66 2.91 1.64
CA VAL A 155 -6.12 2.20 0.44
C VAL A 155 -6.73 0.87 0.82
N ALA A 156 -6.03 0.06 1.61
CA ALA A 156 -6.54 -1.23 2.07
C ALA A 156 -7.91 -1.09 2.75
N LEU A 157 -8.09 -0.03 3.54
CA LEU A 157 -9.36 0.28 4.19
C LEU A 157 -10.46 0.69 3.18
N ALA A 158 -10.12 1.54 2.21
CA ALA A 158 -11.05 1.99 1.17
C ALA A 158 -11.51 0.85 0.24
N THR A 159 -10.63 -0.12 0.00
CA THR A 159 -10.86 -1.28 -0.85
C THR A 159 -11.35 -2.50 -0.07
N ALA A 160 -11.66 -2.37 1.22
CA ALA A 160 -12.10 -3.49 2.04
C ALA A 160 -13.43 -4.06 1.56
N ASN A 161 -13.62 -5.39 1.72
CA ASN A 161 -14.83 -6.10 1.30
C ASN A 161 -16.09 -5.59 2.01
N ARG A 162 -15.95 -5.14 3.27
CA ARG A 162 -17.00 -4.49 4.05
C ARG A 162 -16.49 -3.16 4.59
N PRO A 163 -16.45 -2.11 3.75
CA PRO A 163 -15.74 -0.87 4.08
C PRO A 163 -16.30 -0.23 5.34
N LEU A 164 -17.62 -0.22 5.52
CA LEU A 164 -18.26 0.36 6.70
C LEU A 164 -17.80 -0.26 8.02
N ILE A 165 -17.76 -1.59 8.09
CA ILE A 165 -17.31 -2.29 9.29
C ILE A 165 -15.84 -2.00 9.56
N ALA A 166 -15.01 -2.03 8.51
CA ALA A 166 -13.58 -1.77 8.63
C ALA A 166 -13.30 -0.33 9.08
N HIS A 167 -13.98 0.67 8.48
CA HIS A 167 -13.85 2.08 8.83
C HIS A 167 -14.34 2.38 10.25
N HIS A 168 -15.47 1.80 10.66
CA HIS A 168 -15.97 1.96 12.01
C HIS A 168 -14.97 1.42 13.05
N SER A 169 -14.41 0.23 12.80
CA SER A 169 -13.33 -0.32 13.64
C SER A 169 -12.09 0.59 13.64
N ALA A 170 -11.68 1.11 12.47
CA ALA A 170 -10.52 2.00 12.36
C ALA A 170 -10.68 3.30 13.14
N ILE A 171 -11.88 3.88 13.20
CA ILE A 171 -12.17 5.05 14.04
C ILE A 171 -12.02 4.70 15.51
N LEU A 172 -12.71 3.65 15.95
CA LEU A 172 -12.69 3.25 17.36
C LEU A 172 -11.26 2.92 17.80
N ALA A 173 -10.49 2.25 16.95
CA ALA A 173 -9.08 1.97 17.20
C ALA A 173 -8.23 3.25 17.22
N ARG A 174 -8.41 4.16 16.25
CA ARG A 174 -7.69 5.43 16.22
C ARG A 174 -7.90 6.22 17.51
N ASP A 175 -9.16 6.38 17.92
CA ASP A 175 -9.50 7.17 19.11
C ASP A 175 -8.96 6.50 20.37
N PHE A 176 -9.18 5.19 20.51
CA PHE A 176 -8.64 4.39 21.61
C PHE A 176 -7.10 4.49 21.73
N ILE A 177 -6.38 4.29 20.63
CA ILE A 177 -4.91 4.35 20.63
C ILE A 177 -4.42 5.77 20.89
N THR A 178 -5.11 6.79 20.37
CA THR A 178 -4.75 8.19 20.60
C THR A 178 -4.89 8.55 22.08
N ASP A 179 -5.96 8.09 22.73
CA ASP A 179 -6.14 8.28 24.17
C ASP A 179 -5.04 7.54 24.95
N LYS A 180 -4.70 6.30 24.57
CA LYS A 180 -3.63 5.53 25.22
C LYS A 180 -2.24 6.11 25.04
N LEU A 181 -1.91 6.64 23.86
CA LEU A 181 -0.66 7.36 23.62
C LEU A 181 -0.53 8.61 24.49
N ARG A 182 -1.65 9.26 24.85
CA ARG A 182 -1.66 10.43 25.75
C ARG A 182 -1.59 10.05 27.23
N GLU A 183 -2.20 8.93 27.61
CA GLU A 183 -2.17 8.41 28.98
C GLU A 183 -0.81 7.84 29.36
N ASP A 184 -0.28 6.93 28.56
CA ASP A 184 1.01 6.26 28.79
C ASP A 184 1.65 5.88 27.44
N LEU A 185 2.54 6.76 26.98
CA LEU A 185 3.25 6.60 25.71
C LEU A 185 4.13 5.35 25.71
N ASP A 186 4.89 5.10 26.78
CA ASP A 186 5.89 4.04 26.82
C ASP A 186 5.23 2.66 26.86
N HIS A 187 4.22 2.48 27.71
CA HIS A 187 3.44 1.25 27.75
C HIS A 187 2.77 0.98 26.41
N THR A 188 2.14 2.00 25.81
CA THR A 188 1.47 1.86 24.50
C THR A 188 2.46 1.45 23.41
N ARG A 189 3.66 2.06 23.37
CA ARG A 189 4.72 1.68 22.42
C ARG A 189 5.20 0.25 22.62
N ILE A 190 5.36 -0.20 23.87
CA ILE A 190 5.79 -1.56 24.18
C ILE A 190 4.74 -2.59 23.72
N VAL A 191 3.47 -2.36 24.01
CA VAL A 191 2.37 -3.27 23.63
C VAL A 191 2.26 -3.36 22.10
N ILE A 192 2.19 -2.22 21.41
CA ILE A 192 2.10 -2.19 19.94
C ILE A 192 3.37 -2.74 19.28
N GLY A 193 4.55 -2.45 19.83
CA GLY A 193 5.81 -3.01 19.35
C GLY A 193 5.85 -4.54 19.44
N ARG A 194 5.32 -5.13 20.52
CA ARG A 194 5.16 -6.59 20.65
C ARG A 194 4.16 -7.14 19.63
N HIS A 195 3.05 -6.44 19.41
CA HIS A 195 2.06 -6.81 18.39
C HIS A 195 2.66 -6.88 16.98
N VAL A 196 3.44 -5.87 16.57
CA VAL A 196 4.09 -5.84 15.25
C VAL A 196 5.09 -6.99 15.06
N LYS A 197 5.76 -7.45 16.13
CA LYS A 197 6.67 -8.61 16.06
C LYS A 197 5.97 -9.93 15.75
N THR A 198 4.63 -10.01 15.88
CA THR A 198 3.85 -11.20 15.55
C THR A 198 3.42 -11.29 14.08
N VAL A 199 3.74 -10.29 13.25
CA VAL A 199 3.42 -10.24 11.80
C VAL A 199 3.78 -11.51 11.01
N PRO A 200 4.91 -12.21 11.25
CA PRO A 200 5.21 -13.46 10.54
C PRO A 200 4.15 -14.55 10.72
N LEU A 201 3.53 -14.62 11.91
CA LEU A 201 2.43 -15.55 12.18
C LEU A 201 1.17 -15.18 11.37
N MET A 202 0.98 -13.88 11.05
CA MET A 202 -0.14 -13.41 10.22
C MET A 202 -0.03 -13.89 8.77
N LEU A 203 1.18 -14.01 8.22
CA LEU A 203 1.36 -14.50 6.84
C LEU A 203 0.91 -15.97 6.71
N SER A 204 1.21 -16.80 7.70
CA SER A 204 0.75 -18.20 7.74
C SER A 204 -0.78 -18.26 7.87
N ALA A 205 -1.36 -17.47 8.79
CA ALA A 205 -2.81 -17.40 8.96
C ALA A 205 -3.52 -16.88 7.69
N HIS A 206 -2.95 -15.89 7.00
CA HIS A 206 -3.49 -15.35 5.75
C HIS A 206 -3.55 -16.41 4.63
N ARG A 207 -2.50 -17.23 4.48
CA ARG A 207 -2.53 -18.37 3.53
C ARG A 207 -3.65 -19.36 3.87
N GLY A 208 -3.82 -19.66 5.17
CA GLY A 208 -4.93 -20.49 5.65
C GLY A 208 -6.30 -19.93 5.28
N LYS A 209 -6.54 -18.63 5.56
CA LYS A 209 -7.79 -17.93 5.19
C LYS A 209 -8.06 -18.00 3.68
N LYS A 210 -7.05 -17.75 2.85
CA LYS A 210 -7.17 -17.80 1.38
C LYS A 210 -7.55 -19.20 0.90
N ASN A 211 -6.95 -20.23 1.48
CA ASN A 211 -7.27 -21.62 1.13
C ASN A 211 -8.70 -21.98 1.54
N SER A 212 -9.10 -21.69 2.78
CA SER A 212 -10.47 -21.95 3.26
C SER A 212 -11.52 -21.18 2.45
N TRP A 213 -11.24 -19.91 2.11
CA TRP A 213 -12.10 -19.11 1.24
C TRP A 213 -12.25 -19.69 -0.16
N LYS A 214 -11.13 -20.13 -0.76
CA LYS A 214 -11.12 -20.78 -2.06
C LYS A 214 -11.96 -22.07 -2.04
N MET A 215 -11.76 -22.92 -1.04
CA MET A 215 -12.53 -24.15 -0.88
C MET A 215 -14.02 -23.89 -0.68
N TYR A 216 -14.39 -22.83 0.03
CA TYR A 216 -15.78 -22.40 0.19
C TYR A 216 -16.42 -22.02 -1.16
N ILE A 217 -15.72 -21.24 -2.00
CA ILE A 217 -16.24 -20.82 -3.32
C ILE A 217 -16.33 -22.01 -4.29
N GLU A 218 -15.36 -22.92 -4.25
CA GLU A 218 -15.29 -24.08 -5.16
C GLU A 218 -16.27 -25.21 -4.79
N ALA A 219 -16.85 -25.17 -3.59
CA ALA A 219 -17.78 -26.20 -3.12
C ALA A 219 -19.11 -26.18 -3.90
N ALA A 220 -19.44 -27.32 -4.51
CA ALA A 220 -20.63 -27.48 -5.35
C ALA A 220 -21.94 -27.53 -4.55
N HIS A 221 -21.88 -28.03 -3.31
CA HIS A 221 -23.06 -28.20 -2.45
C HIS A 221 -22.88 -27.47 -1.12
N PRO A 222 -23.97 -26.98 -0.49
CA PRO A 222 -23.90 -26.32 0.82
C PRO A 222 -23.29 -27.18 1.93
N GLU A 223 -23.45 -28.50 1.87
CA GLU A 223 -22.82 -29.43 2.83
C GLU A 223 -21.29 -29.40 2.75
N ASP A 224 -20.73 -29.31 1.55
CA ASP A 224 -19.29 -29.21 1.30
C ASP A 224 -18.73 -27.84 1.75
N GLN A 225 -19.58 -26.82 1.86
CA GLN A 225 -19.22 -25.48 2.34
C GLN A 225 -19.03 -25.41 3.86
N VAL A 226 -19.61 -26.35 4.62
CA VAL A 226 -19.59 -26.32 6.09
C VAL A 226 -18.15 -26.30 6.62
N ARG A 227 -17.35 -27.32 6.26
CA ARG A 227 -15.99 -27.46 6.80
C ARG A 227 -15.08 -26.27 6.46
N PRO A 228 -15.00 -25.80 5.19
CA PRO A 228 -14.23 -24.61 4.84
C PRO A 228 -14.63 -23.37 5.66
N LEU A 229 -15.93 -23.15 5.92
CA LEU A 229 -16.39 -22.00 6.72
C LEU A 229 -16.06 -22.13 8.21
N LEU A 230 -16.16 -23.34 8.77
CA LEU A 230 -15.74 -23.62 10.14
C LEU A 230 -14.23 -23.39 10.31
N ASP A 231 -13.42 -23.87 9.36
CA ASP A 231 -11.98 -23.64 9.36
C ASP A 231 -11.64 -22.16 9.22
N LEU A 232 -12.33 -21.43 8.34
CA LEU A 232 -12.19 -19.99 8.20
C LEU A 232 -12.48 -19.26 9.53
N TYR A 233 -13.61 -19.57 10.17
CA TYR A 233 -13.98 -18.99 11.46
C TYR A 233 -12.92 -19.27 12.52
N LYS A 234 -12.45 -20.52 12.63
CA LYS A 234 -11.41 -20.92 13.58
C LYS A 234 -10.11 -20.17 13.35
N ILE A 235 -9.63 -20.07 12.10
CA ILE A 235 -8.39 -19.38 11.75
C ILE A 235 -8.48 -17.89 12.12
N VAL A 236 -9.60 -17.24 11.80
CA VAL A 236 -9.79 -15.81 12.07
C VAL A 236 -9.97 -15.51 13.56
N SER A 237 -10.76 -16.32 14.27
CA SER A 237 -11.04 -16.12 15.70
C SER A 237 -9.83 -16.39 16.58
N GLU A 238 -9.10 -17.49 16.37
CA GLU A 238 -7.88 -17.82 17.15
C GLU A 238 -6.65 -17.01 16.70
N GLY A 239 -6.65 -16.53 15.46
CA GLY A 239 -5.58 -15.69 14.91
C GLY A 239 -5.82 -14.21 15.21
N ASP A 240 -6.47 -13.52 14.27
CA ASP A 240 -6.56 -12.06 14.28
C ASP A 240 -7.37 -11.53 15.45
N VAL A 241 -8.55 -12.11 15.73
CA VAL A 241 -9.46 -11.60 16.78
C VAL A 241 -8.82 -11.73 18.14
N LYS A 242 -8.36 -12.94 18.49
CA LYS A 242 -7.70 -13.19 19.78
C LYS A 242 -6.50 -12.28 20.00
N ARG A 243 -5.65 -12.13 19.00
CA ARG A 243 -4.46 -11.27 19.06
C ARG A 243 -4.85 -9.80 19.27
N THR A 244 -5.80 -9.30 18.49
CA THR A 244 -6.28 -7.91 18.58
C THR A 244 -6.92 -7.65 19.94
N ALA A 245 -7.71 -8.60 20.45
CA ALA A 245 -8.29 -8.53 21.78
C ALA A 245 -7.23 -8.48 22.89
N ILE A 246 -6.18 -9.30 22.81
CA ILE A 246 -5.07 -9.27 23.77
C ILE A 246 -4.40 -7.88 23.78
N VAL A 247 -4.14 -7.29 22.61
CA VAL A 247 -3.57 -5.93 22.53
C VAL A 247 -4.47 -4.90 23.20
N VAL A 248 -5.77 -4.92 22.91
CA VAL A 248 -6.73 -3.99 23.51
C VAL A 248 -6.77 -4.16 25.03
N LEU A 249 -6.81 -5.40 25.53
CA LEU A 249 -6.81 -5.71 26.96
C LEU A 249 -5.51 -5.27 27.65
N GLU A 250 -4.35 -5.52 27.05
CA GLU A 250 -3.06 -5.08 27.58
C GLU A 250 -2.96 -3.54 27.65
N LEU A 251 -3.47 -2.82 26.64
CA LEU A 251 -3.55 -1.36 26.64
C LEU A 251 -4.52 -0.80 27.69
N LEU A 252 -5.52 -1.60 28.10
CA LEU A 252 -6.38 -1.30 29.25
C LEU A 252 -5.73 -1.68 30.60
N GLY A 253 -4.47 -2.15 30.59
CA GLY A 253 -3.74 -2.56 31.79
C GLY A 253 -4.17 -3.94 32.33
N ARG A 254 -4.86 -4.75 31.53
CA ARG A 254 -5.25 -6.11 31.94
C ARG A 254 -4.12 -7.09 31.71
N THR A 255 -3.88 -7.94 32.72
CA THR A 255 -2.94 -9.06 32.59
C THR A 255 -3.63 -10.20 31.86
N VAL A 256 -3.12 -10.53 30.67
CA VAL A 256 -3.63 -11.67 29.88
C VAL A 256 -2.64 -12.83 29.94
N PRO A 257 -3.04 -14.02 30.41
CA PRO A 257 -2.17 -15.19 30.43
C PRO A 257 -1.69 -15.59 29.02
N THR A 258 -0.48 -16.12 28.92
CA THR A 258 0.10 -16.56 27.65
C THR A 258 -0.69 -17.68 26.96
N THR A 259 -1.39 -18.53 27.71
CA THR A 259 -2.23 -19.64 27.20
C THR A 259 -3.73 -19.38 27.38
N VAL A 260 -4.17 -18.13 27.21
CA VAL A 260 -5.58 -17.76 27.41
C VAL A 260 -6.51 -18.43 26.38
N THR A 261 -7.68 -18.89 26.84
CA THR A 261 -8.74 -19.43 25.96
C THR A 261 -9.58 -18.31 25.36
N LEU A 262 -10.23 -18.56 24.21
CA LEU A 262 -11.16 -17.57 23.62
C LEU A 262 -12.33 -17.21 24.55
N ALA A 263 -12.82 -18.17 25.34
CA ALA A 263 -13.86 -17.91 26.33
C ALA A 263 -13.39 -16.87 27.36
N THR A 264 -12.21 -17.09 27.94
CA THR A 264 -11.61 -16.15 28.89
C THR A 264 -11.36 -14.78 28.27
N VAL A 265 -10.90 -14.72 27.02
CA VAL A 265 -10.74 -13.44 26.30
C VAL A 265 -12.08 -12.71 26.16
N LYS A 266 -13.15 -13.42 25.77
CA LYS A 266 -14.50 -12.85 25.65
C LYS A 266 -15.01 -12.30 26.99
N ASP A 267 -14.81 -13.04 28.07
CA ASP A 267 -15.23 -12.62 29.42
C ASP A 267 -14.49 -11.36 29.86
N LEU A 268 -13.17 -11.30 29.63
CA LEU A 268 -12.36 -10.11 29.92
C LEU A 268 -12.80 -8.89 29.11
N LEU A 269 -13.07 -9.06 27.81
CA LEU A 269 -13.58 -7.97 26.97
C LEU A 269 -14.97 -7.50 27.43
N SER A 270 -15.83 -8.43 27.82
CA SER A 270 -17.20 -8.13 28.27
C SER A 270 -17.22 -7.42 29.63
N ALA A 271 -16.21 -7.66 30.48
CA ALA A 271 -16.01 -6.90 31.72
C ALA A 271 -15.66 -5.42 31.47
N GLU A 272 -15.11 -5.10 30.30
CA GLU A 272 -14.80 -3.73 29.86
C GLU A 272 -15.98 -3.06 29.13
N GLY A 273 -17.23 -3.32 29.55
CA GLY A 273 -18.46 -2.94 28.84
C GLY A 273 -18.65 -1.45 28.52
N ASN A 274 -17.78 -0.56 28.99
CA ASN A 274 -17.75 0.86 28.63
C ASN A 274 -16.84 1.17 27.42
N ALA A 275 -16.01 0.23 26.97
CA ALA A 275 -15.07 0.40 25.86
C ALA A 275 -15.67 -0.18 24.56
N PRO A 276 -16.04 0.66 23.57
CA PRO A 276 -16.71 0.19 22.34
C PRO A 276 -15.92 -0.84 21.53
N MET A 277 -14.58 -0.74 21.54
CA MET A 277 -13.72 -1.72 20.87
C MET A 277 -13.79 -3.11 21.54
N CYS A 278 -13.93 -3.16 22.86
CA CYS A 278 -14.07 -4.43 23.58
C CYS A 278 -15.42 -5.09 23.27
N GLU A 279 -16.50 -4.31 23.24
CA GLU A 279 -17.83 -4.78 22.85
C GLU A 279 -17.81 -5.37 21.43
N MET A 280 -17.20 -4.65 20.48
CA MET A 280 -17.09 -5.07 19.09
C MET A 280 -16.31 -6.39 18.94
N LEU A 281 -15.18 -6.54 19.63
CA LEU A 281 -14.37 -7.76 19.60
C LEU A 281 -15.06 -8.94 20.30
N ALA A 282 -15.69 -8.71 21.46
CA ALA A 282 -16.42 -9.74 22.21
C ALA A 282 -17.57 -10.32 21.39
N ALA A 283 -18.24 -9.49 20.58
CA ALA A 283 -19.34 -9.91 19.71
C ALA A 283 -18.92 -10.94 18.65
N LEU A 284 -17.64 -10.98 18.25
CA LEU A 284 -17.10 -11.92 17.25
C LEU A 284 -16.75 -13.29 17.83
N ILE A 285 -16.57 -13.36 19.15
CA ILE A 285 -16.14 -14.59 19.83
C ILE A 285 -17.38 -15.42 20.21
N ARG A 286 -17.47 -16.61 19.61
CA ARG A 286 -18.47 -17.65 19.87
C ARG A 286 -17.74 -18.89 20.39
N PRO A 287 -17.43 -18.96 21.71
CA PRO A 287 -16.72 -20.10 22.28
C PRO A 287 -17.40 -21.44 21.98
N GLU A 288 -18.73 -21.45 21.95
CA GLU A 288 -19.56 -22.59 21.59
C GLU A 288 -19.22 -23.15 20.20
N TRP A 289 -19.14 -22.28 19.18
CA TRP A 289 -18.79 -22.68 17.82
C TRP A 289 -17.35 -23.16 17.75
N ARG A 290 -16.41 -22.43 18.35
CA ARG A 290 -15.01 -22.82 18.33
C ARG A 290 -14.77 -24.15 19.03
N ASN A 291 -15.44 -24.41 20.16
CA ASN A 291 -15.29 -25.67 20.88
C ASN A 291 -15.86 -26.84 20.07
N ALA A 292 -17.04 -26.67 19.46
CA ALA A 292 -17.60 -27.65 18.53
C ALA A 292 -16.60 -27.98 17.39
N ILE A 293 -16.01 -26.96 16.76
CA ILE A 293 -15.02 -27.16 15.69
C ILE A 293 -13.74 -27.85 16.21
N ALA A 294 -13.28 -27.49 17.41
CA ALA A 294 -12.07 -28.07 18.00
C ALA A 294 -12.20 -29.56 18.35
N HIS A 295 -13.42 -30.00 18.68
CA HIS A 295 -13.74 -31.38 19.01
C HIS A 295 -14.35 -32.16 17.83
N GLU A 296 -14.46 -31.54 16.64
CA GLU A 296 -15.14 -32.11 15.47
C GLU A 296 -16.62 -32.47 15.75
N ASP A 297 -17.22 -31.78 16.73
CA ASP A 297 -18.62 -31.93 17.17
C ASP A 297 -19.56 -31.06 16.34
N PHE A 298 -19.61 -31.31 15.02
CA PHE A 298 -20.54 -30.64 14.13
C PHE A 298 -21.19 -31.59 13.13
N LEU A 299 -22.42 -31.26 12.74
CA LEU A 299 -23.20 -32.04 11.77
C LEU A 299 -23.87 -31.09 10.76
N TRP A 300 -24.20 -31.63 9.58
CA TRP A 300 -25.03 -30.93 8.61
C TRP A 300 -26.47 -31.42 8.72
N ASP A 301 -27.42 -30.49 8.91
CA ASP A 301 -28.86 -30.73 8.82
C ASP A 301 -29.31 -30.46 7.38
N SER A 302 -29.49 -31.53 6.61
CA SER A 302 -29.91 -31.45 5.20
C SER A 302 -31.33 -30.92 5.01
N GLU A 303 -32.23 -31.11 5.99
CA GLU A 303 -33.61 -30.65 5.88
C GLU A 303 -33.69 -29.13 6.04
N LYS A 304 -32.91 -28.58 6.97
CA LYS A 304 -32.88 -27.13 7.24
C LYS A 304 -31.80 -26.38 6.48
N SER A 305 -30.91 -27.10 5.80
CA SER A 305 -29.72 -26.54 5.16
C SER A 305 -28.88 -25.69 6.14
N MET A 306 -28.62 -26.23 7.33
CA MET A 306 -27.91 -25.56 8.42
C MET A 306 -26.87 -26.46 9.07
N ALA A 307 -25.82 -25.87 9.61
CA ALA A 307 -24.87 -26.59 10.46
C ALA A 307 -25.42 -26.72 11.88
N ILE A 308 -25.17 -27.85 12.54
CA ILE A 308 -25.41 -28.04 13.97
C ILE A 308 -24.06 -27.94 14.66
N LEU A 309 -23.87 -26.90 15.49
CA LEU A 309 -22.67 -26.67 16.29
C LEU A 309 -23.06 -26.70 17.77
N ASP A 310 -22.51 -27.64 18.54
CA ASP A 310 -22.84 -27.81 19.97
C ASP A 310 -24.38 -27.90 20.20
N GLY A 311 -25.05 -28.68 19.35
CA GLY A 311 -26.51 -28.87 19.39
C GLY A 311 -27.35 -27.67 18.92
N LYS A 312 -26.74 -26.56 18.48
CA LYS A 312 -27.45 -25.38 17.96
C LYS A 312 -27.38 -25.29 16.45
N LEU A 313 -28.52 -24.97 15.83
CA LEU A 313 -28.60 -24.67 14.41
C LEU A 313 -27.95 -23.31 14.11
N VAL A 314 -27.05 -23.31 13.14
CA VAL A 314 -26.30 -22.15 12.68
C VAL A 314 -26.33 -22.15 11.15
N SER A 315 -26.72 -21.01 10.56
CA SER A 315 -26.72 -20.87 9.11
C SER A 315 -25.29 -20.63 8.58
N LEU A 316 -25.00 -21.12 7.37
CA LEU A 316 -23.72 -20.84 6.70
C LEU A 316 -23.51 -19.33 6.49
N GLY A 317 -24.60 -18.60 6.22
CA GLY A 317 -24.57 -17.15 6.10
C GLY A 317 -24.13 -16.45 7.39
N GLU A 318 -24.53 -16.95 8.55
CA GLU A 318 -24.12 -16.40 9.86
C GLU A 318 -22.63 -16.65 10.13
N LEU A 319 -22.14 -17.87 9.87
CA LEU A 319 -20.72 -18.22 9.98
C LEU A 319 -19.85 -17.36 9.05
N LEU A 320 -20.26 -17.26 7.79
CA LEU A 320 -19.60 -16.44 6.78
C LEU A 320 -19.59 -14.97 7.18
N HIS A 321 -20.75 -14.43 7.58
CA HIS A 321 -20.88 -13.03 7.98
C HIS A 321 -20.00 -12.71 9.19
N THR A 322 -19.98 -13.59 10.19
CA THR A 322 -19.15 -13.42 11.39
C THR A 322 -17.66 -13.48 11.05
N SER A 323 -17.25 -14.41 10.20
CA SER A 323 -15.84 -14.56 9.78
C SER A 323 -15.35 -13.35 8.98
N ILE A 324 -16.16 -12.87 8.02
CA ILE A 324 -15.84 -11.67 7.25
C ILE A 324 -15.82 -10.43 8.13
N ALA A 325 -16.81 -10.27 9.03
CA ALA A 325 -16.83 -9.15 9.96
C ALA A 325 -15.58 -9.14 10.85
N ALA A 326 -15.16 -10.32 11.35
CA ALA A 326 -13.95 -10.45 12.15
C ALA A 326 -12.68 -10.03 11.41
N MET A 327 -12.52 -10.44 10.14
CA MET A 327 -11.39 -9.99 9.30
C MET A 327 -11.40 -8.47 9.13
N ASN A 328 -12.53 -7.88 8.71
CA ASN A 328 -12.62 -6.44 8.47
C ASN A 328 -12.45 -5.61 9.76
N ILE A 329 -12.94 -6.08 10.91
CA ILE A 329 -12.76 -5.41 12.20
C ILE A 329 -11.28 -5.42 12.61
N CYS A 330 -10.61 -6.56 12.49
CA CYS A 330 -9.19 -6.66 12.86
C CYS A 330 -8.30 -5.87 11.90
N GLU A 331 -8.57 -5.91 10.59
CA GLU A 331 -7.89 -5.06 9.60
C GLU A 331 -8.14 -3.58 9.91
N GLY A 332 -9.39 -3.20 10.15
CA GLY A 332 -9.76 -1.85 10.58
C GLY A 332 -8.99 -1.40 11.81
N PHE A 333 -8.81 -2.26 12.81
CA PHE A 333 -8.01 -1.96 13.99
C PHE A 333 -6.55 -1.61 13.64
N GLU A 334 -5.89 -2.43 12.80
CA GLU A 334 -4.51 -2.16 12.35
C GLU A 334 -4.40 -0.82 11.60
N HIS A 335 -5.38 -0.52 10.75
CA HIS A 335 -5.44 0.76 10.02
C HIS A 335 -5.69 1.94 10.97
N GLY A 336 -6.50 1.76 12.01
CA GLY A 336 -6.74 2.78 13.04
C GLY A 336 -5.50 3.07 13.90
N VAL A 337 -4.76 2.03 14.30
CA VAL A 337 -3.44 2.17 14.95
C VAL A 337 -2.52 3.00 14.07
N ALA A 338 -2.46 2.69 12.77
CA ALA A 338 -1.62 3.40 11.84
C ALA A 338 -2.00 4.89 11.70
N VAL A 339 -3.30 5.20 11.61
CA VAL A 339 -3.78 6.59 11.55
C VAL A 339 -3.43 7.34 12.84
N SER A 340 -3.64 6.72 14.01
CA SER A 340 -3.33 7.34 15.30
C SER A 340 -1.84 7.68 15.43
N TYR A 341 -0.95 6.75 15.04
CA TYR A 341 0.49 6.99 15.07
C TYR A 341 0.91 8.11 14.11
N ALA A 342 0.33 8.18 12.91
CA ALA A 342 0.61 9.26 11.98
C ALA A 342 0.22 10.64 12.58
N GLN A 343 -0.97 10.72 13.17
CA GLN A 343 -1.49 11.94 13.82
C GLN A 343 -0.69 12.37 15.05
N ASN A 344 -0.06 11.42 15.73
CA ASN A 344 0.73 11.64 16.93
C ASN A 344 2.24 11.48 16.68
N SER A 345 2.69 11.69 15.44
CA SER A 345 4.10 11.51 15.02
C SER A 345 5.12 12.33 15.82
N LYS A 346 4.71 13.45 16.43
CA LYS A 346 5.55 14.24 17.35
C LYS A 346 5.77 13.56 18.70
N LEU A 347 4.79 12.80 19.17
CA LEU A 347 4.88 12.03 20.43
C LEU A 347 5.58 10.70 20.20
N ASN A 348 5.51 10.17 18.98
CA ASN A 348 6.18 8.95 18.60
C ASN A 348 6.74 9.12 17.18
N PRO A 349 8.04 9.46 17.02
CA PRO A 349 8.67 9.38 15.72
C PRO A 349 8.51 7.93 15.30
N TRP A 350 7.67 7.71 14.30
CA TRP A 350 7.40 6.38 13.81
C TRP A 350 8.68 5.89 13.19
N ASP A 351 9.48 5.13 13.94
CA ASP A 351 10.70 4.55 13.43
C ASP A 351 10.33 3.73 12.19
N GLU A 352 10.77 4.23 11.03
CA GLU A 352 10.67 3.54 9.74
C GLU A 352 11.45 2.21 9.75
N THR A 353 12.25 2.00 10.80
CA THR A 353 13.17 0.89 11.01
C THR A 353 12.61 -0.25 11.86
N VAL A 354 11.29 -0.32 12.10
CA VAL A 354 10.71 -1.58 12.58
C VAL A 354 10.79 -2.57 11.42
N SER A 355 11.94 -3.24 11.33
CA SER A 355 12.25 -4.40 10.51
C SER A 355 11.29 -5.52 10.86
N THR A 356 10.05 -5.42 10.36
CA THR A 356 9.24 -6.59 10.12
C THR A 356 10.01 -7.43 9.11
N SER A 357 10.09 -8.74 9.34
CA SER A 357 10.71 -9.70 8.43
C SER A 357 9.87 -9.86 7.15
N LEU A 358 9.56 -8.74 6.50
CA LEU A 358 9.07 -8.69 5.14
C LEU A 358 10.14 -9.37 4.28
N ASP A 359 9.71 -10.40 3.55
CA ASP A 359 10.55 -11.12 2.60
C ASP A 359 11.33 -10.10 1.74
N GLY A 360 12.59 -10.40 1.41
CA GLY A 360 13.46 -9.48 0.66
C GLY A 360 12.80 -8.98 -0.63
N LEU A 361 12.00 -9.86 -1.26
CA LEU A 361 11.15 -9.53 -2.40
C LEU A 361 10.15 -8.40 -2.12
N THR A 362 9.44 -8.41 -0.99
CA THR A 362 8.44 -7.38 -0.67
C THR A 362 9.09 -6.01 -0.51
N ARG A 363 10.25 -5.95 0.14
CA ARG A 363 10.99 -4.69 0.29
C ARG A 363 11.45 -4.16 -1.06
N VAL A 364 11.96 -5.04 -1.93
CA VAL A 364 12.34 -4.66 -3.31
C VAL A 364 11.14 -4.08 -4.05
N LEU A 365 10.00 -4.78 -4.07
CA LEU A 365 8.80 -4.33 -4.77
C LEU A 365 8.27 -3.00 -4.24
N GLN A 366 8.30 -2.80 -2.91
CA GLN A 366 7.94 -1.51 -2.29
C GLN A 366 8.88 -0.39 -2.73
N THR A 367 10.19 -0.60 -2.69
CA THR A 367 11.18 0.39 -3.14
C THR A 367 10.97 0.75 -4.60
N MET A 368 10.75 -0.25 -5.46
CA MET A 368 10.51 0.01 -6.89
C MET A 368 9.24 0.83 -7.11
N GLY A 369 8.14 0.50 -6.43
CA GLY A 369 6.91 1.28 -6.49
C GLY A 369 7.09 2.72 -6.03
N ASN A 370 7.81 2.94 -4.92
CA ASN A 370 8.07 4.29 -4.39
C ASN A 370 8.88 5.18 -5.36
N VAL A 371 9.70 4.57 -6.22
CA VAL A 371 10.49 5.27 -7.24
C VAL A 371 9.68 5.52 -8.52
N GLY A 372 8.47 4.97 -8.62
CA GLY A 372 7.62 5.12 -9.79
C GLY A 372 7.65 3.97 -10.78
N GLN A 373 8.36 2.88 -10.47
CA GLN A 373 8.46 1.73 -11.36
C GLN A 373 7.34 0.72 -11.09
N PRO A 374 6.37 0.54 -12.02
CA PRO A 374 5.38 -0.52 -11.89
C PRO A 374 6.02 -1.90 -12.10
N VAL A 375 5.58 -2.87 -11.31
CA VAL A 375 5.95 -4.29 -11.44
C VAL A 375 4.67 -5.13 -11.54
N LEU A 376 4.59 -6.00 -12.54
CA LEU A 376 3.45 -6.88 -12.82
C LEU A 376 3.52 -8.15 -11.96
N ASP A 377 4.66 -8.84 -11.94
CA ASP A 377 4.93 -10.01 -11.10
C ASP A 377 6.39 -9.94 -10.60
N GLY A 378 6.65 -10.52 -9.44
CA GLY A 378 7.96 -10.53 -8.80
C GLY A 378 8.22 -11.86 -8.12
N ARG A 379 9.40 -12.45 -8.35
CA ARG A 379 9.79 -13.72 -7.73
C ARG A 379 11.25 -13.70 -7.33
N LYS A 380 11.55 -14.08 -6.09
CA LYS A 380 12.91 -14.30 -5.62
C LYS A 380 13.20 -15.81 -5.55
N ARG A 381 14.26 -16.26 -6.21
CA ARG A 381 14.74 -17.65 -6.20
C ARG A 381 16.22 -17.66 -5.84
N GLY A 382 16.51 -17.87 -4.56
CA GLY A 382 17.88 -17.74 -4.04
C GLY A 382 18.41 -16.31 -4.28
N PRO A 383 19.58 -16.15 -4.91
CA PRO A 383 20.16 -14.84 -5.19
C PRO A 383 19.62 -14.19 -6.48
N CYS A 384 18.72 -14.83 -7.22
CA CYS A 384 18.11 -14.25 -8.42
C CYS A 384 16.74 -13.64 -8.08
N ILE A 385 16.51 -12.40 -8.52
CA ILE A 385 15.19 -11.79 -8.55
C ILE A 385 14.71 -11.65 -9.99
N ARG A 386 13.48 -12.11 -10.24
CA ARG A 386 12.79 -11.94 -11.51
C ARG A 386 11.65 -10.96 -11.34
N LEU A 387 11.58 -9.99 -12.24
CA LEU A 387 10.58 -8.93 -12.27
C LEU A 387 9.94 -8.89 -13.66
N ASP A 388 8.63 -9.09 -13.71
CA ASP A 388 7.86 -8.85 -14.93
C ASP A 388 7.37 -7.39 -14.88
N VAL A 389 7.68 -6.58 -15.90
CA VAL A 389 7.34 -5.15 -15.96
C VAL A 389 6.55 -4.83 -17.24
N PRO A 390 5.83 -3.69 -17.30
CA PRO A 390 5.28 -3.20 -18.56
C PRO A 390 6.37 -2.96 -19.61
N ASP A 391 5.97 -2.87 -20.89
CA ASP A 391 6.89 -2.56 -21.98
C ASP A 391 7.72 -1.29 -21.67
N ILE A 392 9.04 -1.42 -21.84
CA ILE A 392 10.02 -0.40 -21.54
C ILE A 392 10.07 0.58 -22.72
N SER A 393 9.95 1.86 -22.40
CA SER A 393 10.08 2.98 -23.33
C SER A 393 11.34 3.80 -23.00
N ILE A 394 11.63 4.80 -23.83
CA ILE A 394 12.71 5.76 -23.58
C ILE A 394 12.48 6.50 -22.25
N GLU A 395 11.22 6.79 -21.93
CA GLU A 395 10.83 7.46 -20.69
C GLU A 395 10.90 6.55 -19.47
N SER A 396 10.57 5.25 -19.61
CA SER A 396 10.49 4.35 -18.45
C SER A 396 11.79 3.63 -18.10
N ILE A 397 12.76 3.52 -19.03
CA ILE A 397 14.03 2.84 -18.76
C ILE A 397 14.83 3.49 -17.62
N GLN A 398 14.82 4.83 -17.55
CA GLN A 398 15.53 5.54 -16.48
C GLN A 398 14.90 5.25 -15.11
N THR A 399 13.56 5.28 -15.04
CA THR A 399 12.81 4.93 -13.83
C THR A 399 13.08 3.49 -13.40
N LEU A 400 13.15 2.54 -14.35
CA LEU A 400 13.47 1.15 -14.07
C LEU A 400 14.89 1.00 -13.48
N LEU A 401 15.90 1.59 -14.13
CA LEU A 401 17.29 1.49 -13.68
C LEU A 401 17.49 2.17 -12.31
N ARG A 402 16.85 3.31 -12.08
CA ARG A 402 16.81 3.97 -10.77
C ARG A 402 16.17 3.07 -9.71
N ALA A 403 15.04 2.46 -10.03
CA ALA A 403 14.32 1.57 -9.12
C ALA A 403 15.17 0.33 -8.77
N ILE A 404 15.89 -0.25 -9.72
CA ILE A 404 16.82 -1.37 -9.49
C ILE A 404 17.96 -0.94 -8.55
N LEU A 405 18.58 0.23 -8.78
CA LEU A 405 19.64 0.74 -7.91
C LEU A 405 19.17 0.96 -6.48
N MET A 406 18.03 1.61 -6.31
CA MET A 406 17.47 1.85 -4.98
C MET A 406 17.05 0.55 -4.29
N ALA A 407 16.46 -0.40 -5.03
CA ALA A 407 16.08 -1.70 -4.48
C ALA A 407 17.30 -2.54 -4.07
N ALA A 408 18.40 -2.47 -4.82
CA ALA A 408 19.65 -3.16 -4.50
C ALA A 408 20.31 -2.65 -3.20
N GLN A 409 20.06 -1.40 -2.79
CA GLN A 409 20.51 -0.90 -1.49
C GLN A 409 19.74 -1.54 -0.32
N VAL A 410 18.50 -1.99 -0.56
CA VAL A 410 17.62 -2.57 0.47
C VAL A 410 17.79 -4.09 0.59
N ASP A 411 18.24 -4.76 -0.48
CA ASP A 411 18.54 -6.19 -0.49
C ASP A 411 19.82 -6.48 -1.26
N ASN A 412 20.95 -6.50 -0.55
CA ASN A 412 22.28 -6.78 -1.10
C ASN A 412 22.56 -8.27 -1.32
N SER A 413 21.58 -9.16 -1.06
CA SER A 413 21.71 -10.60 -1.27
C SER A 413 21.41 -11.01 -2.72
N ILE A 414 21.07 -10.07 -3.59
CA ILE A 414 20.65 -10.32 -4.97
C ILE A 414 21.88 -10.28 -5.88
N ASP A 415 22.20 -11.41 -6.49
CA ASP A 415 23.32 -11.53 -7.43
C ASP A 415 22.90 -11.28 -8.89
N LEU A 416 21.62 -11.50 -9.22
CA LEU A 416 21.09 -11.35 -10.58
C LEU A 416 19.69 -10.73 -10.56
N TRP A 417 19.52 -9.67 -11.35
CA TRP A 417 18.25 -9.03 -11.65
C TRP A 417 17.81 -9.44 -13.06
N GLU A 418 16.74 -10.23 -13.18
CA GLU A 418 16.11 -10.58 -14.44
C GLU A 418 14.85 -9.74 -14.64
N VAL A 419 14.86 -8.80 -15.57
CA VAL A 419 13.69 -7.98 -15.92
C VAL A 419 13.10 -8.46 -17.24
N ARG A 420 11.83 -8.87 -17.21
CA ARG A 420 11.08 -9.38 -18.35
C ARG A 420 9.98 -8.43 -18.72
N GLN A 421 9.70 -8.35 -20.01
CA GLN A 421 8.60 -7.59 -20.58
C GLN A 421 7.64 -8.58 -21.29
N GLY A 422 6.85 -8.10 -22.26
CA GLY A 422 6.05 -8.98 -23.12
C GLY A 422 6.85 -10.15 -23.75
N PRO A 423 6.15 -11.20 -24.22
CA PRO A 423 6.76 -12.49 -24.59
C PRO A 423 7.85 -12.41 -25.68
N ASP A 424 7.81 -11.40 -26.54
CA ASP A 424 8.73 -11.23 -27.67
C ASP A 424 9.91 -10.28 -27.35
N ARG A 425 10.10 -9.91 -26.09
CA ARG A 425 11.12 -8.93 -25.68
C ARG A 425 12.35 -9.61 -25.08
N PRO A 426 13.56 -9.09 -25.37
CA PRO A 426 14.76 -9.57 -24.70
C PRO A 426 14.69 -9.29 -23.20
N ILE A 427 15.21 -10.22 -22.41
CA ILE A 427 15.32 -10.08 -20.96
C ILE A 427 16.47 -9.12 -20.65
N LEU A 428 16.24 -8.14 -19.78
CA LEU A 428 17.30 -7.32 -19.21
C LEU A 428 17.88 -8.04 -18.00
N ASN A 429 19.13 -8.49 -18.10
CA ASN A 429 19.86 -9.15 -17.03
C ASN A 429 20.94 -8.22 -16.49
N ILE A 430 20.88 -7.89 -15.20
CA ILE A 430 21.90 -7.08 -14.53
C ILE A 430 22.50 -7.91 -13.39
N ASP A 431 23.81 -8.12 -13.44
CA ASP A 431 24.53 -8.85 -12.40
C ASP A 431 24.97 -7.94 -11.24
N ARG A 432 25.38 -8.58 -10.15
CA ARG A 432 25.89 -7.92 -8.96
C ARG A 432 27.06 -6.98 -9.21
N PHE A 433 27.98 -7.33 -10.10
CA PHE A 433 29.18 -6.53 -10.35
C PHE A 433 28.79 -5.18 -10.97
N ALA A 434 27.80 -5.18 -11.87
CA ALA A 434 27.24 -3.96 -12.43
C ALA A 434 26.52 -3.11 -11.38
N ILE A 435 25.72 -3.73 -10.51
CA ILE A 435 25.05 -3.05 -9.40
C ILE A 435 26.07 -2.41 -8.46
N GLU A 436 27.09 -3.15 -8.01
CA GLU A 436 28.13 -2.64 -7.12
C GLU A 436 28.94 -1.51 -7.77
N ALA A 437 29.23 -1.64 -9.06
CA ALA A 437 29.92 -0.61 -9.82
C ALA A 437 29.07 0.67 -9.93
N ALA A 438 27.78 0.54 -10.26
CA ALA A 438 26.85 1.66 -10.34
C ALA A 438 26.61 2.34 -8.98
N LEU A 439 26.48 1.55 -7.90
CA LEU A 439 26.33 2.07 -6.54
C LEU A 439 27.56 2.84 -6.06
N LYS A 440 28.77 2.45 -6.51
CA LYS A 440 30.00 3.23 -6.26
C LYS A 440 29.93 4.59 -6.95
N VAL A 441 29.48 4.65 -8.20
CA VAL A 441 29.29 5.93 -8.91
C VAL A 441 28.21 6.78 -8.22
N ALA A 442 27.14 6.17 -7.72
CA ALA A 442 26.06 6.86 -7.02
C ALA A 442 26.36 7.25 -5.56
N SER A 443 27.52 6.85 -5.02
CA SER A 443 27.82 6.95 -3.59
C SER A 443 27.85 8.42 -3.13
N GLY A 444 27.08 8.74 -2.08
CA GLY A 444 27.02 10.09 -1.51
C GLY A 444 26.23 11.12 -2.32
N LEU A 445 25.60 10.74 -3.43
CA LEU A 445 24.92 11.69 -4.33
C LEU A 445 23.41 11.79 -4.11
N TRP A 446 22.77 10.74 -3.61
CA TRP A 446 21.30 10.67 -3.47
C TRP A 446 20.66 11.81 -2.65
N GLU A 447 21.44 12.47 -1.77
CA GLU A 447 20.97 13.62 -0.98
C GLU A 447 21.06 14.96 -1.74
N SER A 448 21.96 15.07 -2.71
CA SER A 448 22.27 16.32 -3.41
C SER A 448 21.87 16.34 -4.88
N THR A 449 21.86 15.18 -5.57
CA THR A 449 21.65 15.07 -7.02
C THR A 449 21.16 13.67 -7.38
N ASP A 450 20.22 13.54 -8.33
CA ASP A 450 19.82 12.21 -8.83
C ASP A 450 20.99 11.55 -9.58
N PRO A 451 21.52 10.41 -9.10
CA PRO A 451 22.68 9.79 -9.70
C PRO A 451 22.39 8.93 -10.93
N THR A 452 21.12 8.72 -11.25
CA THR A 452 20.68 7.85 -12.34
C THR A 452 21.32 8.16 -13.70
N PRO A 453 21.48 9.42 -14.14
CA PRO A 453 22.04 9.74 -15.45
C PRO A 453 23.46 9.20 -15.72
N PHE A 454 24.24 8.98 -14.67
CA PHE A 454 25.62 8.47 -14.78
C PHE A 454 25.80 7.08 -14.17
N ALA A 455 25.09 6.74 -13.10
CA ALA A 455 25.12 5.41 -12.48
C ALA A 455 24.41 4.35 -13.33
N SER A 456 23.50 4.75 -14.23
CA SER A 456 22.83 3.83 -15.15
C SER A 456 23.73 3.31 -16.28
N LEU A 457 24.78 4.06 -16.67
CA LEU A 457 25.68 3.68 -17.76
C LEU A 457 26.31 2.29 -17.60
N PRO A 458 26.92 1.93 -16.44
CA PRO A 458 27.42 0.57 -16.23
C PRO A 458 26.32 -0.50 -16.22
N LEU A 459 25.10 -0.17 -15.78
CA LEU A 459 23.97 -1.11 -15.82
C LEU A 459 23.54 -1.42 -17.25
N ILE A 460 23.48 -0.38 -18.10
CA ILE A 460 23.15 -0.53 -19.53
C ILE A 460 24.23 -1.34 -20.23
N ALA A 461 25.52 -1.04 -19.99
CA ALA A 461 26.62 -1.78 -20.59
C ALA A 461 26.59 -3.28 -20.19
N ASN A 462 26.37 -3.58 -18.90
CA ASN A 462 26.23 -4.95 -18.43
C ASN A 462 25.00 -5.65 -19.02
N GLY A 463 23.86 -4.97 -19.04
CA GLY A 463 22.64 -5.50 -19.63
C GLY A 463 22.82 -5.85 -21.11
N MET A 464 23.45 -4.96 -21.89
CA MET A 464 23.70 -5.17 -23.32
C MET A 464 24.64 -6.37 -23.53
N ARG A 465 25.72 -6.45 -22.75
CA ARG A 465 26.62 -7.62 -22.77
C ARG A 465 25.86 -8.92 -22.45
N ASN A 466 25.02 -8.91 -21.42
CA ASN A 466 24.25 -10.08 -21.03
C ASN A 466 23.16 -10.45 -22.06
N ALA A 467 22.72 -9.49 -22.87
CA ALA A 467 21.85 -9.71 -24.01
C ALA A 467 22.60 -10.21 -25.26
N GLY A 468 23.95 -10.29 -25.22
CA GLY A 468 24.78 -10.72 -26.34
C GLY A 468 24.98 -9.64 -27.42
N GLU A 469 24.78 -8.38 -27.09
CA GLU A 469 25.04 -7.26 -28.00
C GLU A 469 26.53 -7.11 -28.31
N ASP A 470 26.85 -6.66 -29.53
CA ASP A 470 28.23 -6.39 -29.92
C ASP A 470 28.83 -5.24 -29.09
N ASP A 471 30.08 -5.39 -28.64
CA ASP A 471 30.74 -4.40 -27.80
C ASP A 471 30.87 -3.02 -28.49
N THR A 472 30.97 -2.97 -29.82
CA THR A 472 31.01 -1.72 -30.59
C THR A 472 29.66 -1.01 -30.56
N VAL A 473 28.57 -1.78 -30.66
CA VAL A 473 27.20 -1.26 -30.53
C VAL A 473 26.97 -0.76 -29.12
N SER A 474 27.34 -1.56 -28.12
CA SER A 474 27.27 -1.19 -26.69
C SER A 474 28.05 0.09 -26.39
N ALA A 475 29.30 0.20 -26.86
CA ALA A 475 30.08 1.44 -26.72
C ALA A 475 29.44 2.62 -27.46
N GLY A 476 28.84 2.41 -28.63
CA GLY A 476 28.08 3.42 -29.35
C GLY A 476 26.91 3.96 -28.52
N THR A 477 26.08 3.08 -27.97
CA THR A 477 24.95 3.41 -27.10
C THR A 477 25.39 4.17 -25.85
N ILE A 478 26.41 3.69 -25.15
CA ILE A 478 26.92 4.38 -23.94
C ILE A 478 27.43 5.79 -24.28
N LEU A 479 28.14 5.97 -25.40
CA LEU A 479 28.58 7.30 -25.85
C LEU A 479 27.41 8.20 -26.20
N ALA A 480 26.40 7.68 -26.89
CA ALA A 480 25.21 8.45 -27.26
C ALA A 480 24.47 8.94 -26.01
N LEU A 481 24.24 8.06 -25.03
CA LEU A 481 23.56 8.40 -23.78
C LEU A 481 24.37 9.38 -22.92
N ALA A 482 25.67 9.13 -22.72
CA ALA A 482 26.54 10.02 -21.97
C ALA A 482 26.62 11.41 -22.62
N ALA A 483 26.79 11.46 -23.95
CA ALA A 483 26.82 12.72 -24.68
C ALA A 483 25.46 13.45 -24.63
N ALA A 484 24.35 12.73 -24.76
CA ALA A 484 23.01 13.31 -24.65
C ALA A 484 22.84 14.00 -23.30
N HIS A 485 23.25 13.37 -22.19
CA HIS A 485 23.20 13.98 -20.86
C HIS A 485 24.05 15.25 -20.76
N VAL A 486 25.29 15.24 -21.25
CA VAL A 486 26.14 16.45 -21.27
C VAL A 486 25.48 17.58 -22.06
N THR A 487 25.00 17.29 -23.28
CA THR A 487 24.39 18.31 -24.14
C THR A 487 23.05 18.83 -23.62
N GLY A 488 22.24 17.95 -23.03
CA GLY A 488 20.96 18.30 -22.42
C GLY A 488 21.15 19.19 -21.21
N GLU A 489 22.10 18.86 -20.34
CA GLU A 489 22.44 19.65 -19.17
C GLU A 489 22.99 21.03 -19.54
N ARG A 490 23.90 21.09 -20.53
CA ARG A 490 24.40 22.36 -21.07
C ARG A 490 23.26 23.22 -21.58
N SER A 491 22.31 22.62 -22.31
CA SER A 491 21.15 23.33 -22.86
C SER A 491 20.24 23.86 -21.75
N ARG A 492 19.98 23.05 -20.71
CA ARG A 492 19.21 23.45 -19.53
C ARG A 492 19.84 24.62 -18.78
N LEU A 493 21.16 24.60 -18.61
CA LEU A 493 21.93 25.61 -17.85
C LEU A 493 22.32 26.84 -18.68
N THR A 494 22.13 26.82 -20.00
CA THR A 494 22.54 27.92 -20.90
C THR A 494 22.06 29.31 -20.45
N PRO A 495 20.80 29.52 -20.02
CA PRO A 495 20.36 30.82 -19.53
C PRO A 495 21.18 31.34 -18.34
N SER A 496 21.47 30.48 -17.36
CA SER A 496 22.25 30.84 -16.17
C SER A 496 23.75 31.00 -16.47
N LEU A 497 24.29 30.21 -17.41
CA LEU A 497 25.67 30.38 -17.87
C LEU A 497 25.85 31.71 -18.63
N ALA A 498 24.83 32.16 -19.37
CA ALA A 498 24.83 33.44 -20.07
C ALA A 498 24.78 34.64 -19.12
N SER A 499 24.13 34.50 -17.96
CA SER A 499 24.17 35.50 -16.89
C SER A 499 25.42 35.43 -16.01
N ALA A 500 26.42 34.65 -16.41
CA ALA A 500 27.68 34.45 -15.71
C ALA A 500 27.54 33.88 -14.28
N ASP A 501 26.53 33.04 -14.03
CA ASP A 501 26.31 32.40 -12.73
C ASP A 501 27.38 31.33 -12.42
N PRO A 502 28.19 31.50 -11.33
CA PRO A 502 29.17 30.51 -10.91
C PRO A 502 28.54 29.19 -10.43
N ALA A 503 27.31 29.20 -9.91
CA ALA A 503 26.63 27.99 -9.45
C ALA A 503 26.31 27.07 -10.63
N ALA A 504 25.73 27.62 -11.71
CA ALA A 504 25.48 26.90 -12.95
C ALA A 504 26.76 26.32 -13.58
N LYS A 505 27.88 27.05 -13.50
CA LYS A 505 29.20 26.53 -13.91
C LYS A 505 29.60 25.32 -13.08
N ASN A 506 29.53 25.42 -11.75
CA ASN A 506 29.92 24.33 -10.86
C ASN A 506 29.04 23.09 -11.05
N GLU A 507 27.73 23.28 -11.22
CA GLU A 507 26.77 22.22 -11.52
C GLU A 507 27.14 21.51 -12.84
N MET A 508 27.37 22.27 -13.91
CA MET A 508 27.77 21.71 -15.21
C MET A 508 29.09 20.91 -15.12
N LEU A 509 30.13 21.48 -14.50
CA LEU A 509 31.42 20.79 -14.35
C LEU A 509 31.30 19.52 -13.50
N THR A 510 30.48 19.55 -12.45
CA THR A 510 30.22 18.39 -11.58
C THR A 510 29.49 17.30 -12.37
N THR A 511 28.43 17.64 -13.09
CA THR A 511 27.67 16.70 -13.93
C THR A 511 28.57 16.03 -14.98
N VAL A 512 29.44 16.78 -15.67
CA VAL A 512 30.34 16.20 -16.68
C VAL A 512 31.40 15.28 -16.07
N ARG A 513 31.93 15.61 -14.88
CA ARG A 513 32.85 14.71 -14.15
C ARG A 513 32.15 13.40 -13.77
N LEU A 514 30.93 13.47 -13.25
CA LEU A 514 30.13 12.28 -12.89
C LEU A 514 29.80 11.42 -14.12
N ILE A 515 29.47 12.04 -15.27
CA ILE A 515 29.28 11.32 -16.53
C ILE A 515 30.57 10.65 -16.99
N SER A 516 31.72 11.33 -16.89
CA SER A 516 33.03 10.77 -17.19
C SER A 516 33.33 9.54 -16.33
N ASP A 517 33.05 9.59 -15.03
CA ASP A 517 33.21 8.47 -14.11
C ASP A 517 32.29 7.31 -14.48
N GLY A 518 31.01 7.59 -14.77
CA GLY A 518 30.05 6.60 -15.24
C GLY A 518 30.50 5.90 -16.53
N VAL A 519 31.03 6.64 -17.51
CA VAL A 519 31.58 6.07 -18.76
C VAL A 519 32.83 5.23 -18.49
N ASN A 520 33.74 5.70 -17.63
CA ASN A 520 34.92 4.95 -17.24
C ASN A 520 34.54 3.59 -16.63
N VAL A 521 33.56 3.59 -15.72
CA VAL A 521 33.06 2.36 -15.09
C VAL A 521 32.32 1.49 -16.10
N ALA A 522 31.50 2.05 -16.98
CA ALA A 522 30.82 1.29 -18.04
C ALA A 522 31.82 0.53 -18.95
N SER A 523 33.00 1.09 -19.19
CA SER A 523 34.04 0.46 -20.01
C SER A 523 34.57 -0.87 -19.46
N THR A 524 34.40 -1.15 -18.15
CA THR A 524 34.86 -2.40 -17.54
C THR A 524 33.98 -3.60 -17.93
N PHE A 525 32.79 -3.34 -18.48
CA PHE A 525 31.86 -4.37 -18.91
C PHE A 525 32.03 -4.76 -20.39
N LEU A 526 32.89 -4.07 -21.15
CA LEU A 526 33.24 -4.42 -22.52
C LEU A 526 34.50 -5.28 -22.57
N GLU A 527 34.49 -6.36 -23.36
CA GLU A 527 35.64 -7.26 -23.52
C GLU A 527 36.57 -6.80 -24.65
N GLY A 528 36.00 -6.19 -25.70
CA GLY A 528 36.71 -5.68 -26.86
C GLY A 528 37.61 -4.48 -26.54
N ASP A 529 38.90 -4.65 -26.85
CA ASP A 529 39.94 -3.63 -26.66
C ASP A 529 39.61 -2.28 -27.31
N ARG A 530 39.08 -2.30 -28.55
CA ARG A 530 38.79 -1.09 -29.31
C ARG A 530 37.55 -0.33 -28.77
N PRO A 531 36.38 -0.97 -28.56
CA PRO A 531 35.24 -0.34 -27.89
C PRO A 531 35.57 0.21 -26.51
N LYS A 532 36.31 -0.53 -25.69
CA LYS A 532 36.77 -0.11 -24.37
C LYS A 532 37.64 1.15 -24.43
N ARG A 533 38.65 1.17 -25.29
CA ARG A 533 39.50 2.37 -25.50
C ARG A 533 38.69 3.58 -25.95
N LYS A 534 37.67 3.38 -26.79
CA LYS A 534 36.79 4.46 -27.26
C LYS A 534 36.04 5.13 -26.09
N LEU A 535 35.52 4.36 -25.14
CA LEU A 535 34.87 4.89 -23.93
C LEU A 535 35.85 5.62 -23.01
N LEU A 536 37.00 5.00 -22.73
CA LEU A 536 38.04 5.60 -21.88
C LEU A 536 38.58 6.92 -22.46
N MET A 537 38.81 6.98 -23.77
CA MET A 537 39.23 8.21 -24.43
C MET A 537 38.17 9.31 -24.31
N PHE A 538 36.90 8.97 -24.46
CA PHE A 538 35.81 9.96 -24.31
C PHE A 538 35.76 10.52 -22.88
N ALA A 539 35.82 9.67 -21.87
CA ALA A 539 35.87 10.09 -20.46
C ALA A 539 37.10 10.97 -20.15
N GLN A 540 38.28 10.60 -20.67
CA GLN A 540 39.50 11.41 -20.55
C GLN A 540 39.35 12.79 -21.19
N ILE A 541 38.73 12.87 -22.38
CA ILE A 541 38.46 14.13 -23.07
C ILE A 541 37.51 15.01 -22.24
N LEU A 542 36.41 14.44 -21.73
CA LEU A 542 35.47 15.19 -20.89
C LEU A 542 36.14 15.71 -19.60
N SER A 543 36.97 14.88 -18.97
CA SER A 543 37.74 15.27 -17.78
C SER A 543 38.72 16.41 -18.08
N GLY A 544 39.40 16.35 -19.23
CA GLY A 544 40.30 17.42 -19.70
C GLY A 544 39.56 18.72 -20.01
N ASP A 545 38.40 18.64 -20.67
CA ASP A 545 37.53 19.80 -20.92
C ASP A 545 37.08 20.44 -19.59
N CYS A 546 36.73 19.62 -18.58
CA CYS A 546 36.40 20.14 -17.25
C CYS A 546 37.56 20.93 -16.63
N GLN A 547 38.78 20.39 -16.64
CA GLN A 547 39.97 21.06 -16.11
C GLN A 547 40.26 22.38 -16.85
N TRP A 548 40.10 22.39 -18.17
CA TRP A 548 40.26 23.62 -18.95
C TRP A 548 39.22 24.68 -18.57
N HIS A 549 37.97 24.27 -18.35
CA HIS A 549 36.87 25.15 -18.01
C HIS A 549 36.80 25.58 -16.53
N GLU A 550 37.56 24.95 -15.63
CA GLU A 550 37.66 25.37 -14.22
C GLU A 550 38.07 26.84 -14.07
N ASN A 551 38.97 27.32 -14.94
CA ASN A 551 39.45 28.70 -14.92
C ASN A 551 38.74 29.62 -15.93
N ALA A 552 37.86 29.07 -16.78
CA ALA A 552 37.13 29.84 -17.79
C ALA A 552 35.92 30.58 -17.18
N PRO A 553 35.45 31.70 -17.77
CA PRO A 553 34.21 32.33 -17.34
C PRO A 553 33.00 31.39 -17.60
N PRO A 554 31.90 31.47 -16.83
CA PRO A 554 30.73 30.59 -17.03
C PRO A 554 30.16 30.64 -18.44
N SER A 555 30.18 31.80 -19.10
CA SER A 555 29.72 31.95 -20.49
C SER A 555 30.51 31.11 -21.50
N ALA A 556 31.75 30.71 -21.20
CA ALA A 556 32.54 29.83 -22.05
C ALA A 556 31.93 28.41 -22.13
N LEU A 557 31.15 27.99 -21.14
CA LEU A 557 30.50 26.68 -21.12
C LEU A 557 29.28 26.57 -22.04
N ILE A 558 28.73 27.69 -22.52
CA ILE A 558 27.59 27.69 -23.46
C ILE A 558 27.96 26.95 -24.76
N SER A 559 29.21 27.08 -25.19
CA SER A 559 29.78 26.38 -26.36
C SER A 559 30.85 25.34 -25.97
N GLY A 560 31.01 25.09 -24.67
CA GLY A 560 31.96 24.10 -24.14
C GLY A 560 31.53 22.67 -24.45
N PHE A 561 32.44 21.70 -24.25
CA PHE A 561 32.18 20.27 -24.46
C PHE A 561 31.76 19.87 -25.90
N SER A 562 32.31 20.54 -26.92
CA SER A 562 32.14 20.14 -28.33
C SER A 562 32.40 18.65 -28.64
N PRO A 563 33.28 17.91 -27.91
CA PRO A 563 33.39 16.46 -28.09
C PRO A 563 32.10 15.69 -27.81
N ALA A 564 31.28 16.15 -26.85
CA ALA A 564 29.97 15.55 -26.57
C ALA A 564 29.02 15.74 -27.76
N ASP A 565 28.95 16.94 -28.36
CA ASP A 565 28.13 17.17 -29.56
C ASP A 565 28.51 16.23 -30.71
N ARG A 566 29.83 16.07 -30.95
CA ARG A 566 30.35 15.16 -31.98
C ARG A 566 30.02 13.71 -31.66
N ALA A 567 30.13 13.30 -30.40
CA ALA A 567 29.80 11.94 -29.97
C ALA A 567 28.31 11.65 -30.12
N LEU A 568 27.44 12.58 -29.73
CA LEU A 568 26.00 12.44 -29.88
C LEU A 568 25.61 12.28 -31.37
N ASN A 569 26.07 13.19 -32.22
CA ASN A 569 25.75 13.16 -33.66
C ASN A 569 26.26 11.90 -34.36
N ARG A 570 27.38 11.33 -33.89
CA ARG A 570 27.99 10.14 -34.51
C ARG A 570 27.33 8.82 -34.08
N ASN A 571 26.80 8.75 -32.87
CA ASN A 571 26.32 7.49 -32.29
C ASN A 571 24.80 7.45 -32.08
N MET A 572 24.06 8.50 -32.47
CA MET A 572 22.59 8.47 -32.52
C MET A 572 22.06 7.83 -33.82
N PRO A 573 20.93 7.11 -33.76
CA PRO A 573 20.16 6.78 -32.56
C PRO A 573 20.86 5.70 -31.70
N ALA A 574 20.74 5.82 -30.39
CA ALA A 574 21.26 4.81 -29.46
C ALA A 574 20.49 3.49 -29.61
N HIS A 575 21.20 2.35 -29.68
CA HIS A 575 20.58 1.03 -29.72
C HIS A 575 20.38 0.50 -28.31
N ILE A 576 19.11 0.36 -27.89
CA ILE A 576 18.74 -0.23 -26.60
C ILE A 576 17.80 -1.41 -26.89
N PRO A 577 18.25 -2.67 -26.74
CA PRO A 577 17.50 -3.84 -27.21
C PRO A 577 16.14 -4.02 -26.53
N TRP A 578 15.96 -3.45 -25.35
CA TRP A 578 14.73 -3.55 -24.58
C TRP A 578 13.65 -2.56 -25.00
N ILE A 579 13.98 -1.54 -25.81
CA ILE A 579 13.08 -0.50 -26.28
C ILE A 579 12.85 -0.72 -27.78
N MET A 580 11.59 -0.88 -28.22
CA MET A 580 11.31 -0.86 -29.66
C MET A 580 11.16 0.59 -30.14
N PRO A 581 11.55 0.89 -31.39
CA PRO A 581 11.17 2.14 -32.04
C PRO A 581 9.64 2.25 -31.98
N SER A 582 9.14 3.43 -31.63
CA SER A 582 7.73 3.75 -31.76
C SER A 582 7.29 3.37 -33.17
N ALA A 583 6.40 2.39 -33.32
CA ALA A 583 5.68 2.22 -34.57
C ALA A 583 5.01 3.57 -34.82
N GLY A 584 5.41 4.25 -35.90
CA GLY A 584 4.99 5.62 -36.20
C GLY A 584 3.50 5.81 -35.94
N ARG A 585 3.18 6.73 -35.04
CA ARG A 585 1.85 7.36 -34.96
C ARG A 585 1.91 8.69 -35.67
#